data_AF-A0A263D6P6-F1
#
_entry.id   AF-A0A263D6P6-F1
#
_cell.length_a   1.000
_cell.length_b   1.000
_cell.length_c   1.000
_cell.angle_alpha   90.00
_cell.angle_beta   90.00
_cell.angle_gamma   90.00
#
_symmetry.space_group_name_H-M   'P 1'
#
loop_
_entity.id
_entity.type
_entity.pdbx_description
1 polymer ?
#
loop_
_entity_poly.entity_id
_entity_poly.type
_entity_poly.pdbx_seq_one_letter_code
_entity_poly.pdbx_strand_id
1 'polypeptide(L)'
;MVRFAVLLPLLLAGCGGAVAGTAVPDASVAAPLTRAVFGDLRSIDPCGMTAPDTFAGIGPARTLARTSMDDCTFAVTVQGQNVEIRIGLLLPESELAEDVTDVRSLPGNVRLVQKPETDEACERYLVLSDGLAVSAVADPQNSSVSLDRAQVCGVAEAGLTGVHRAATAGTITHWDPAPNSFVRLSPCSLVPGAELARRTGIAEKDTTLLPAEHQCRWGPAGSEQANVQLDFFVGKVVNDTTGTIPAPEDVAGRPTIVLLSQSDSVKVCNAYTDNIPYQLGIEDEIERAAVRVLLPGSDERDPCAIARDTAALAWPRLPAAGGN
;
A
#
# COMPACT_ATOMS: atom_id res chain seq x y z
N MET A 1 -17.05 -76.70 -11.54
CA MET A 1 -17.89 -76.14 -12.63
C MET A 1 -17.41 -74.73 -12.91
N VAL A 2 -17.02 -74.50 -14.15
CA VAL A 2 -16.32 -73.32 -14.66
C VAL A 2 -17.35 -72.25 -15.07
N ARG A 3 -17.13 -70.99 -14.73
CA ARG A 3 -17.82 -69.84 -15.35
C ARG A 3 -16.79 -68.80 -15.77
N PHE A 4 -16.47 -68.81 -17.07
CA PHE A 4 -15.71 -67.75 -17.74
C PHE A 4 -16.64 -66.55 -17.95
N ALA A 5 -16.27 -65.40 -17.38
CA ALA A 5 -16.89 -64.11 -17.68
C ALA A 5 -16.23 -63.52 -18.93
N VAL A 6 -17.03 -63.30 -19.97
CA VAL A 6 -16.61 -62.69 -21.24
C VAL A 6 -16.56 -61.17 -21.07
N LEU A 7 -15.37 -60.58 -21.17
CA LEU A 7 -15.15 -59.14 -21.26
C LEU A 7 -15.33 -58.70 -22.72
N LEU A 8 -16.27 -57.79 -22.96
CA LEU A 8 -16.57 -57.20 -24.26
C LEU A 8 -15.77 -55.88 -24.41
N PRO A 9 -14.84 -55.75 -25.37
CA PRO A 9 -14.12 -54.50 -25.60
C PRO A 9 -14.96 -53.57 -26.48
N LEU A 10 -15.49 -52.49 -25.91
CA LEU A 10 -16.06 -51.38 -26.69
C LEU A 10 -14.93 -50.56 -27.31
N LEU A 11 -14.71 -50.75 -28.62
CA LEU A 11 -13.84 -49.92 -29.44
C LEU A 11 -14.54 -48.57 -29.70
N LEU A 12 -14.16 -47.54 -28.94
CA LEU A 12 -14.50 -46.14 -29.21
C LEU A 12 -13.67 -45.64 -30.39
N ALA A 13 -14.19 -45.78 -31.61
CA ALA A 13 -13.63 -45.13 -32.80
C ALA A 13 -13.93 -43.63 -32.75
N GLY A 14 -13.06 -42.85 -32.11
CA GLY A 14 -13.12 -41.39 -32.11
C GLY A 14 -12.80 -40.84 -33.50
N CYS A 15 -13.74 -40.10 -34.08
CA CYS A 15 -13.53 -39.35 -35.33
C CYS A 15 -12.55 -38.19 -35.09
N GLY A 16 -11.24 -38.47 -35.20
CA GLY A 16 -10.18 -37.47 -35.18
C GLY A 16 -10.05 -36.74 -36.51
N GLY A 17 -11.08 -36.00 -36.92
CA GLY A 17 -10.98 -35.05 -38.02
C GLY A 17 -10.22 -33.82 -37.55
N ALA A 18 -8.93 -33.71 -37.91
CA ALA A 18 -8.18 -32.48 -37.70
C ALA A 18 -8.81 -31.36 -38.53
N VAL A 19 -9.58 -30.49 -37.88
CA VAL A 19 -10.09 -29.27 -38.51
C VAL A 19 -8.90 -28.34 -38.68
N ALA A 20 -8.44 -28.17 -39.91
CA ALA A 20 -7.43 -27.18 -40.26
C ALA A 20 -8.04 -25.78 -40.10
N GLY A 21 -7.91 -25.22 -38.90
CA GLY A 21 -8.25 -23.85 -38.59
C GLY A 21 -7.10 -23.22 -37.81
N THR A 22 -6.65 -22.04 -38.23
CA THR A 22 -5.82 -21.19 -37.39
C THR A 22 -6.72 -20.59 -36.31
N ALA A 23 -6.44 -20.91 -35.04
CA ALA A 23 -7.14 -20.28 -33.93
C ALA A 23 -6.94 -18.77 -34.03
N VAL A 24 -8.01 -18.03 -34.33
CA VAL A 24 -8.01 -16.57 -34.28
C VAL A 24 -8.30 -16.21 -32.83
N PRO A 25 -7.44 -15.42 -32.16
CA PRO A 25 -7.73 -14.92 -30.83
C PRO A 25 -9.08 -14.21 -30.86
N ASP A 26 -9.98 -14.61 -29.97
CA ASP A 26 -11.24 -13.90 -29.81
C ASP A 26 -10.92 -12.51 -29.25
N ALA A 27 -11.03 -11.49 -30.10
CA ALA A 27 -10.76 -10.10 -29.74
C ALA A 27 -11.70 -9.59 -28.62
N SER A 28 -12.75 -10.34 -28.28
CA SER A 28 -13.60 -10.05 -27.12
C SER A 28 -12.97 -10.44 -25.77
N VAL A 29 -11.92 -11.28 -25.77
CA VAL A 29 -11.21 -11.66 -24.55
C VAL A 29 -10.08 -10.67 -24.30
N ALA A 30 -10.30 -9.74 -23.36
CA ALA A 30 -9.27 -8.82 -22.93
C ALA A 30 -8.05 -9.58 -22.40
N ALA A 31 -6.85 -9.16 -22.81
CA ALA A 31 -5.61 -9.72 -22.29
C ALA A 31 -5.53 -9.58 -20.75
N PRO A 32 -4.95 -10.54 -20.03
CA PRO A 32 -4.79 -10.45 -18.58
C PRO A 32 -4.01 -9.18 -18.18
N LEU A 33 -4.55 -8.42 -17.22
CA LEU A 33 -3.84 -7.28 -16.63
C LEU A 33 -2.92 -7.81 -15.53
N THR A 34 -1.63 -7.54 -15.69
CA THR A 34 -0.55 -7.89 -14.74
C THR A 34 0.13 -6.62 -14.25
N ARG A 35 1.03 -6.69 -13.27
CA ARG A 35 1.78 -5.52 -12.79
C ARG A 35 2.51 -4.73 -13.87
N ALA A 36 2.80 -5.35 -15.02
CA ALA A 36 3.47 -4.70 -16.15
C ALA A 36 2.72 -3.46 -16.65
N VAL A 37 1.40 -3.37 -16.45
CA VAL A 37 0.60 -2.19 -16.84
C VAL A 37 0.92 -0.94 -16.01
N PHE A 38 1.53 -1.13 -14.84
CA PHE A 38 1.99 -0.05 -13.98
C PHE A 38 3.44 0.34 -14.21
N GLY A 39 4.16 -0.28 -15.16
CA GLY A 39 5.56 0.06 -15.44
C GLY A 39 6.48 -0.14 -14.23
N ASP A 40 7.25 0.90 -13.90
CA ASP A 40 8.13 0.92 -12.72
C ASP A 40 7.37 1.25 -11.44
N LEU A 41 7.13 0.23 -10.61
CA LEU A 41 6.30 0.34 -9.40
C LEU A 41 6.81 1.38 -8.40
N ARG A 42 8.13 1.62 -8.35
CA ARG A 42 8.73 2.57 -7.40
C ARG A 42 8.49 4.02 -7.78
N SER A 43 8.15 4.29 -9.03
CA SER A 43 7.93 5.67 -9.50
C SER A 43 6.49 5.94 -9.89
N ILE A 44 5.54 5.04 -9.63
CA ILE A 44 4.15 5.32 -9.95
C ILE A 44 3.69 6.54 -9.15
N ASP A 45 2.90 7.41 -9.77
CA ASP A 45 2.13 8.40 -9.04
C ASP A 45 0.77 7.82 -8.64
N PRO A 46 0.50 7.54 -7.35
CA PRO A 46 -0.80 7.03 -6.92
C PRO A 46 -1.96 7.95 -7.31
N CYS A 47 -1.73 9.28 -7.36
CA CYS A 47 -2.74 10.25 -7.76
C CYS A 47 -2.98 10.29 -9.26
N GLY A 48 -2.11 9.67 -10.06
CA GLY A 48 -2.33 9.47 -11.49
C GLY A 48 -3.16 8.23 -11.82
N MET A 49 -3.36 7.33 -10.85
CA MET A 49 -4.18 6.13 -11.05
C MET A 49 -5.68 6.43 -11.06
N THR A 50 -6.10 7.54 -10.46
CA THR A 50 -7.51 7.96 -10.37
C THR A 50 -7.61 9.48 -10.26
N ALA A 51 -8.72 10.05 -10.73
CA ALA A 51 -8.98 11.49 -10.69
C ALA A 51 -10.26 11.79 -9.91
N PRO A 52 -10.44 13.03 -9.39
CA PRO A 52 -11.68 13.42 -8.72
C PRO A 52 -12.96 13.15 -9.53
N ASP A 53 -12.89 13.30 -10.86
CA ASP A 53 -14.03 13.02 -11.76
C ASP A 53 -14.49 11.56 -11.76
N THR A 54 -13.65 10.62 -11.30
CA THR A 54 -14.03 9.22 -11.08
C THR A 54 -15.23 9.11 -10.12
N PHE A 55 -15.41 10.07 -9.21
CA PHE A 55 -16.45 10.05 -8.18
C PHE A 55 -17.70 10.87 -8.54
N ALA A 56 -17.78 11.47 -9.72
CA ALA A 56 -18.85 12.41 -10.08
C ALA A 56 -20.28 11.81 -9.97
N GLY A 57 -20.43 10.49 -10.11
CA GLY A 57 -21.71 9.78 -9.91
C GLY A 57 -22.12 9.60 -8.44
N ILE A 58 -21.19 9.81 -7.50
CA ILE A 58 -21.42 9.73 -6.05
C ILE A 58 -21.54 11.14 -5.46
N GLY A 59 -20.64 12.03 -5.83
CA GLY A 59 -20.64 13.43 -5.41
C GLY A 59 -19.35 14.16 -5.77
N PRO A 60 -19.24 15.45 -5.41
CA PRO A 60 -18.02 16.22 -5.62
C PRO A 60 -16.83 15.57 -4.90
N ALA A 61 -15.67 15.55 -5.55
CA ALA A 61 -14.44 15.08 -4.95
C ALA A 61 -13.31 16.09 -5.14
N ARG A 62 -12.34 16.05 -4.23
CA ARG A 62 -11.09 16.82 -4.34
C ARG A 62 -9.93 16.01 -3.80
N THR A 63 -8.76 16.18 -4.39
CA THR A 63 -7.51 15.64 -3.85
C THR A 63 -7.17 16.33 -2.53
N LEU A 64 -6.67 15.57 -1.56
CA LEU A 64 -6.12 16.07 -0.30
C LEU A 64 -4.59 16.13 -0.37
N ALA A 65 -4.00 16.80 0.62
CA ALA A 65 -2.56 16.74 0.84
C ALA A 65 -2.11 15.28 1.03
N ARG A 66 -0.95 14.95 0.49
CA ARG A 66 -0.36 13.62 0.59
C ARG A 66 0.14 13.38 2.00
N THR A 67 -0.04 12.13 2.44
CA THR A 67 0.53 11.59 3.68
C THR A 67 1.36 10.34 3.44
N SER A 68 1.55 9.97 2.17
CA SER A 68 2.10 8.69 1.72
C SER A 68 2.73 8.87 0.33
N MET A 69 3.73 8.05 0.04
CA MET A 69 4.21 7.84 -1.33
C MET A 69 3.44 6.72 -2.06
N ASP A 70 2.71 5.88 -1.34
CA ASP A 70 2.08 4.70 -1.91
C ASP A 70 0.59 4.88 -2.23
N ASP A 71 -0.03 5.91 -1.69
CA ASP A 71 -1.46 6.17 -1.91
C ASP A 71 -1.74 7.66 -2.15
N CYS A 72 -2.87 7.90 -2.82
CA CYS A 72 -3.46 9.21 -3.01
C CYS A 72 -4.72 9.30 -2.18
N THR A 73 -4.91 10.45 -1.53
CA THR A 73 -6.08 10.70 -0.69
C THR A 73 -7.03 11.68 -1.36
N PHE A 74 -8.32 11.36 -1.35
CA PHE A 74 -9.39 12.23 -1.82
C PHE A 74 -10.43 12.42 -0.72
N ALA A 75 -11.05 13.59 -0.67
CA ALA A 75 -12.31 13.80 0.05
C ALA A 75 -13.44 13.77 -0.96
N VAL A 76 -14.43 12.89 -0.74
CA VAL A 76 -15.63 12.74 -1.57
C VAL A 76 -16.86 13.12 -0.74
N THR A 77 -17.67 14.05 -1.22
CA THR A 77 -18.88 14.49 -0.51
C THR A 77 -20.07 13.59 -0.87
N VAL A 78 -20.53 12.78 0.09
CA VAL A 78 -21.67 11.86 -0.05
C VAL A 78 -22.80 12.35 0.86
N GLN A 79 -23.94 12.73 0.28
CA GLN A 79 -25.09 13.27 1.04
C GLN A 79 -24.72 14.40 2.01
N GLY A 80 -23.76 15.25 1.62
CA GLY A 80 -23.27 16.37 2.45
C GLY A 80 -22.25 15.99 3.53
N GLN A 81 -21.85 14.73 3.63
CA GLN A 81 -20.77 14.27 4.52
C GLN A 81 -19.49 13.97 3.71
N ASN A 82 -18.32 14.11 4.33
CA ASN A 82 -17.06 13.78 3.67
C ASN A 82 -16.67 12.34 3.97
N VAL A 83 -16.40 11.58 2.91
CA VAL A 83 -15.71 10.30 2.97
C VAL A 83 -14.29 10.53 2.49
N GLU A 84 -13.32 10.25 3.35
CA GLU A 84 -11.92 10.23 2.94
C GLU A 84 -11.63 8.88 2.29
N ILE A 85 -10.98 8.87 1.14
CA ILE A 85 -10.56 7.66 0.46
C ILE A 85 -9.07 7.71 0.13
N ARG A 86 -8.34 6.67 0.56
CA ARG A 86 -6.94 6.42 0.21
C ARG A 86 -6.88 5.33 -0.85
N ILE A 87 -6.20 5.57 -1.96
CA ILE A 87 -6.13 4.64 -3.11
C ILE A 87 -4.69 4.55 -3.59
N GLY A 88 -4.21 3.33 -3.85
CA GLY A 88 -2.97 3.13 -4.61
C GLY A 88 -1.97 2.20 -3.96
N LEU A 89 -2.07 1.97 -2.63
CA LEU A 89 -1.11 1.10 -1.94
C LEU A 89 -1.10 -0.28 -2.60
N LEU A 90 0.09 -0.65 -3.07
CA LEU A 90 0.35 -1.91 -3.73
C LEU A 90 0.70 -2.97 -2.69
N LEU A 91 0.13 -4.16 -2.84
CA LEU A 91 0.36 -5.31 -1.96
C LEU A 91 0.48 -6.59 -2.80
N PRO A 92 1.32 -7.56 -2.42
CA PRO A 92 1.14 -8.90 -2.96
C PRO A 92 -0.15 -9.51 -2.39
N GLU A 93 -0.82 -10.34 -3.17
CA GLU A 93 -2.07 -11.00 -2.76
C GLU A 93 -1.92 -11.83 -1.49
N SER A 94 -0.73 -12.36 -1.21
CA SER A 94 -0.43 -13.09 0.02
C SER A 94 -0.47 -12.24 1.29
N GLU A 95 -0.43 -10.91 1.19
CA GLU A 95 -0.62 -9.99 2.33
C GLU A 95 -2.10 -9.63 2.53
N LEU A 96 -2.98 -10.06 1.62
CA LEU A 96 -4.41 -10.03 1.87
C LEU A 96 -4.76 -11.16 2.85
N ALA A 97 -5.65 -10.87 3.80
CA ALA A 97 -6.08 -11.86 4.80
C ALA A 97 -6.76 -13.06 4.11
N GLU A 98 -6.70 -14.24 4.74
CA GLU A 98 -7.24 -15.48 4.17
C GLU A 98 -8.76 -15.45 3.93
N ASP A 99 -9.47 -14.48 4.52
CA ASP A 99 -10.91 -14.32 4.50
C ASP A 99 -11.40 -13.22 3.53
N VAL A 100 -10.59 -12.84 2.55
CA VAL A 100 -11.06 -11.98 1.45
C VAL A 100 -12.17 -12.68 0.63
N THR A 101 -13.18 -11.91 0.27
CA THR A 101 -14.31 -12.38 -0.55
C THR A 101 -14.32 -11.69 -1.91
N ASP A 102 -14.56 -12.45 -2.97
CA ASP A 102 -14.73 -11.90 -4.31
C ASP A 102 -16.04 -11.10 -4.38
N VAL A 103 -15.93 -9.82 -4.74
CA VAL A 103 -17.08 -8.92 -4.97
C VAL A 103 -17.55 -9.06 -6.42
N ARG A 104 -16.62 -8.98 -7.38
CA ARG A 104 -16.89 -9.16 -8.81
C ARG A 104 -15.61 -9.37 -9.63
N SER A 105 -15.77 -9.92 -10.83
CA SER A 105 -14.71 -9.97 -11.84
C SER A 105 -14.80 -8.80 -12.82
N LEU A 106 -13.65 -8.34 -13.31
CA LEU A 106 -13.48 -7.26 -14.27
C LEU A 106 -12.70 -7.76 -15.51
N PRO A 107 -12.79 -7.08 -16.66
CA PRO A 107 -11.99 -7.42 -17.84
C PRO A 107 -10.49 -7.52 -17.54
N GLY A 108 -9.82 -8.46 -18.21
CA GLY A 108 -8.39 -8.73 -18.02
C GLY A 108 -8.08 -9.61 -16.81
N ASN A 109 -8.98 -10.52 -16.43
CA ASN A 109 -8.83 -11.43 -15.29
C ASN A 109 -8.54 -10.71 -13.96
N VAL A 110 -9.12 -9.52 -13.81
CA VAL A 110 -8.98 -8.72 -12.59
C VAL A 110 -10.13 -9.02 -11.65
N ARG A 111 -9.85 -9.13 -10.36
CA ARG A 111 -10.87 -9.35 -9.32
C ARG A 111 -10.97 -8.13 -8.43
N LEU A 112 -12.19 -7.72 -8.12
CA LEU A 112 -12.46 -6.83 -7.02
C LEU A 112 -12.78 -7.71 -5.81
N VAL A 113 -11.98 -7.60 -4.76
CA VAL A 113 -12.16 -8.36 -3.51
C VAL A 113 -12.32 -7.40 -2.33
N GLN A 114 -12.86 -7.90 -1.23
CA GLN A 114 -13.00 -7.15 0.02
C GLN A 114 -12.53 -7.99 1.20
N LYS A 115 -11.92 -7.34 2.18
CA LYS A 115 -11.68 -7.95 3.50
C LYS A 115 -13.00 -8.04 4.29
N PRO A 116 -13.06 -8.89 5.32
CA PRO A 116 -14.17 -8.86 6.26
C PRO A 116 -14.37 -7.46 6.81
N GLU A 117 -15.64 -7.18 7.05
CA GLU A 117 -16.11 -5.86 7.38
C GLU A 117 -15.65 -5.45 8.79
N THR A 118 -15.02 -4.29 8.91
CA THR A 118 -14.93 -3.55 10.18
C THR A 118 -16.05 -2.50 10.21
N ASP A 119 -16.48 -2.09 11.41
CA ASP A 119 -17.71 -1.29 11.58
C ASP A 119 -17.66 0.10 10.91
N GLU A 120 -16.48 0.65 10.60
CA GLU A 120 -16.33 2.06 10.22
C GLU A 120 -15.76 2.27 8.82
N ALA A 121 -14.75 1.50 8.41
CA ALA A 121 -14.09 1.67 7.11
C ALA A 121 -14.52 0.60 6.10
N CYS A 122 -14.54 0.98 4.81
CA CYS A 122 -14.62 0.03 3.71
C CYS A 122 -13.27 -0.13 3.02
N GLU A 123 -12.71 -1.33 3.10
CA GLU A 123 -11.45 -1.69 2.48
C GLU A 123 -11.68 -2.71 1.34
N ARG A 124 -11.27 -2.33 0.13
CA ARG A 124 -11.38 -3.14 -1.08
C ARG A 124 -10.06 -3.21 -1.81
N TYR A 125 -9.89 -4.23 -2.63
CA TYR A 125 -8.69 -4.43 -3.43
C TYR A 125 -9.01 -4.81 -4.87
N LEU A 126 -8.23 -4.25 -5.79
CA LEU A 126 -8.19 -4.67 -7.18
C LEU A 126 -7.02 -5.64 -7.35
N VAL A 127 -7.30 -6.94 -7.49
CA VAL A 127 -6.29 -8.00 -7.65
C VAL A 127 -6.09 -8.33 -9.12
N LEU A 128 -4.86 -8.12 -9.59
CA LEU A 128 -4.41 -8.42 -10.95
C LEU A 128 -4.15 -9.92 -11.15
N SER A 129 -4.00 -10.34 -12.41
CA SER A 129 -3.84 -11.76 -12.75
C SER A 129 -2.51 -12.38 -12.28
N ASP A 130 -1.54 -11.56 -11.88
CA ASP A 130 -0.24 -11.96 -11.35
C ASP A 130 -0.14 -11.76 -9.82
N GLY A 131 -1.27 -11.58 -9.14
CA GLY A 131 -1.36 -11.49 -7.69
C GLY A 131 -0.89 -10.14 -7.11
N LEU A 132 -0.69 -9.10 -7.93
CA LEU A 132 -0.55 -7.74 -7.39
C LEU A 132 -1.93 -7.17 -7.05
N ALA A 133 -2.08 -6.60 -5.86
CA ALA A 133 -3.29 -5.95 -5.41
C ALA A 133 -3.09 -4.43 -5.26
N VAL A 134 -4.09 -3.64 -5.65
CA VAL A 134 -4.18 -2.20 -5.36
C VAL A 134 -5.29 -1.98 -4.35
N SER A 135 -4.98 -1.31 -3.23
CA SER A 135 -5.98 -1.04 -2.19
C SER A 135 -6.79 0.24 -2.46
N ALA A 136 -8.02 0.24 -1.93
CA ALA A 136 -8.78 1.45 -1.66
C ALA A 136 -9.45 1.33 -0.28
N VAL A 137 -9.19 2.31 0.60
CA VAL A 137 -9.76 2.39 1.94
C VAL A 137 -10.58 3.67 2.04
N ALA A 138 -11.89 3.53 2.23
CA ALA A 138 -12.83 4.63 2.39
C ALA A 138 -13.33 4.71 3.84
N ASP A 139 -13.25 5.89 4.44
CA ASP A 139 -13.54 6.15 5.85
C ASP A 139 -14.42 7.42 5.99
N PRO A 140 -15.63 7.32 6.58
CA PRO A 140 -16.46 8.49 6.85
C PRO A 140 -15.82 9.41 7.90
N GLN A 141 -15.54 10.65 7.52
CA GLN A 141 -14.89 11.61 8.42
C GLN A 141 -15.90 12.18 9.42
N ASN A 142 -15.80 11.78 10.70
CA ASN A 142 -16.40 12.38 11.90
C ASN A 142 -17.74 13.11 11.65
N SER A 143 -18.73 12.37 11.13
CA SER A 143 -20.05 12.92 10.86
C SER A 143 -21.03 12.60 11.99
N SER A 144 -21.81 13.59 12.41
CA SER A 144 -22.97 13.37 13.28
C SER A 144 -24.09 12.57 12.60
N VAL A 145 -23.96 12.34 11.29
CA VAL A 145 -24.86 11.57 10.44
C VAL A 145 -24.12 10.30 10.02
N SER A 146 -24.66 9.14 10.34
CA SER A 146 -24.11 7.86 9.87
C SER A 146 -24.44 7.68 8.39
N LEU A 147 -23.42 7.63 7.53
CA LEU A 147 -23.60 7.14 6.16
C LEU A 147 -23.89 5.64 6.18
N ASP A 148 -24.72 5.18 5.25
CA ASP A 148 -24.90 3.74 5.05
C ASP A 148 -23.61 3.12 4.51
N ARG A 149 -23.31 1.91 4.96
CA ARG A 149 -22.09 1.19 4.61
C ARG A 149 -21.94 1.00 3.11
N ALA A 150 -23.04 0.71 2.41
CA ALA A 150 -23.01 0.53 0.96
C ALA A 150 -22.56 1.82 0.25
N GLN A 151 -22.83 2.99 0.83
CA GLN A 151 -22.40 4.29 0.29
C GLN A 151 -20.89 4.48 0.44
N VAL A 152 -20.34 4.19 1.64
CA VAL A 152 -18.88 4.26 1.89
C VAL A 152 -18.13 3.28 0.99
N CYS A 153 -18.63 2.04 0.88
CA CYS A 153 -18.05 1.03 -0.01
C CYS A 153 -18.17 1.39 -1.50
N GLY A 154 -19.24 2.08 -1.90
CA GLY A 154 -19.38 2.64 -3.24
C GLY A 154 -18.25 3.60 -3.60
N VAL A 155 -17.76 4.39 -2.65
CA VAL A 155 -16.60 5.28 -2.84
C VAL A 155 -15.33 4.46 -3.10
N ALA A 156 -15.04 3.44 -2.28
CA ALA A 156 -13.89 2.55 -2.47
C ALA A 156 -13.89 1.87 -3.86
N GLU A 157 -15.05 1.35 -4.28
CA GLU A 157 -15.18 0.69 -5.59
C GLU A 157 -15.11 1.66 -6.77
N ALA A 158 -15.65 2.87 -6.65
CA ALA A 158 -15.48 3.89 -7.68
C ALA A 158 -13.99 4.21 -7.87
N GLY A 159 -13.25 4.36 -6.77
CA GLY A 159 -11.80 4.54 -6.78
C GLY A 159 -11.07 3.46 -7.56
N LEU A 160 -11.29 2.18 -7.22
CA LEU A 160 -10.66 1.03 -7.89
C LEU A 160 -11.13 0.84 -9.34
N THR A 161 -12.36 1.24 -9.66
CA THR A 161 -12.83 1.29 -11.06
C THR A 161 -12.05 2.34 -11.86
N GLY A 162 -11.73 3.48 -11.25
CA GLY A 162 -10.82 4.48 -11.80
C GLY A 162 -9.44 3.91 -12.10
N VAL A 163 -8.85 3.19 -11.15
CA VAL A 163 -7.55 2.50 -11.30
C VAL A 163 -7.58 1.48 -12.45
N HIS A 164 -8.60 0.61 -12.48
CA HIS A 164 -8.75 -0.40 -13.53
C HIS A 164 -8.86 0.23 -14.93
N ARG A 165 -9.63 1.32 -15.06
CA ARG A 165 -9.75 2.09 -16.30
C ARG A 165 -8.41 2.70 -16.71
N ALA A 166 -7.68 3.32 -15.78
CA ALA A 166 -6.40 3.95 -16.06
C ALA A 166 -5.34 2.93 -16.51
N ALA A 167 -5.29 1.77 -15.85
CA ALA A 167 -4.41 0.65 -16.19
C ALA A 167 -4.76 0.06 -17.58
N THR A 168 -6.04 -0.19 -17.85
CA THR A 168 -6.49 -0.72 -19.15
C THR A 168 -6.19 0.24 -20.30
N ALA A 169 -6.29 1.55 -20.04
CA ALA A 169 -6.01 2.59 -21.03
C ALA A 169 -4.51 2.91 -21.20
N GLY A 170 -3.62 2.36 -20.36
CA GLY A 170 -2.20 2.69 -20.37
C GLY A 170 -1.91 4.14 -19.99
N THR A 171 -2.70 4.69 -19.07
CA THR A 171 -2.64 6.11 -18.63
C THR A 171 -2.09 6.29 -17.23
N ILE A 172 -1.51 5.23 -16.64
CA ILE A 172 -0.82 5.31 -15.35
C ILE A 172 0.39 6.25 -15.51
N THR A 173 0.46 7.28 -14.65
CA THR A 173 1.57 8.23 -14.65
C THR A 173 2.64 7.83 -13.65
N HIS A 174 3.84 8.32 -13.92
CA HIS A 174 5.00 8.14 -13.05
C HIS A 174 5.54 9.49 -12.61
N TRP A 175 6.10 9.53 -11.42
CA TRP A 175 6.91 10.64 -10.95
C TRP A 175 8.22 10.74 -11.74
N ASP A 176 8.66 11.98 -11.92
CA ASP A 176 10.01 12.33 -12.35
C ASP A 176 10.76 12.93 -11.15
N PRO A 177 11.24 12.10 -10.21
CA PRO A 177 11.76 12.58 -8.95
C PRO A 177 13.13 13.26 -9.11
N ALA A 178 13.40 14.25 -8.25
CA ALA A 178 14.72 14.86 -8.17
C ALA A 178 15.80 13.80 -7.84
N PRO A 179 17.08 14.00 -8.22
CA PRO A 179 18.14 13.00 -8.00
C PRO A 179 18.37 12.58 -6.55
N ASN A 180 18.01 13.43 -5.57
CA ASN A 180 18.11 13.15 -4.14
C ASN A 180 16.77 12.76 -3.48
N SER A 181 15.75 12.45 -4.28
CA SER A 181 14.46 11.98 -3.79
C SER A 181 14.53 10.55 -3.25
N PHE A 182 13.63 10.23 -2.32
CA PHE A 182 13.45 8.88 -1.79
C PHE A 182 12.61 7.96 -2.68
N VAL A 183 11.93 8.48 -3.70
CA VAL A 183 11.03 7.71 -4.58
C VAL A 183 11.66 6.43 -5.14
N ARG A 184 12.93 6.48 -5.57
CA ARG A 184 13.59 5.29 -6.16
C ARG A 184 14.39 4.47 -5.15
N LEU A 185 14.39 4.89 -3.88
CA LEU A 185 15.17 4.29 -2.81
C LEU A 185 14.36 3.20 -2.11
N SER A 186 15.03 2.08 -1.79
CA SER A 186 14.41 0.97 -1.07
C SER A 186 14.83 0.99 0.41
N PRO A 187 13.92 1.13 1.38
CA PRO A 187 14.26 1.20 2.79
C PRO A 187 14.89 -0.10 3.31
N CYS A 188 14.48 -1.26 2.79
CA CYS A 188 15.11 -2.55 3.14
C CYS A 188 16.58 -2.60 2.72
N SER A 189 16.99 -1.85 1.70
CA SER A 189 18.40 -1.78 1.28
C SER A 189 19.27 -0.92 2.21
N LEU A 190 18.65 -0.05 3.03
CA LEU A 190 19.37 0.85 3.92
C LEU A 190 19.73 0.22 5.27
N VAL A 191 18.98 -0.78 5.70
CA VAL A 191 19.14 -1.41 7.01
C VAL A 191 19.35 -2.91 6.80
N PRO A 192 20.59 -3.42 6.95
CA PRO A 192 20.85 -4.85 6.85
C PRO A 192 20.08 -5.62 7.95
N GLY A 193 19.23 -6.57 7.56
CA GLY A 193 18.35 -7.30 8.48
C GLY A 193 19.11 -7.97 9.64
N ALA A 194 20.25 -8.60 9.36
CA ALA A 194 21.09 -9.20 10.40
C ALA A 194 21.64 -8.19 11.43
N GLU A 195 21.94 -6.94 11.02
CA GLU A 195 22.41 -5.89 11.93
C GLU A 195 21.24 -5.33 12.75
N LEU A 196 20.08 -5.13 12.13
CA LEU A 196 18.87 -4.76 12.86
C LEU A 196 18.54 -5.81 13.91
N ALA A 197 18.51 -7.09 13.53
CA ALA A 197 18.19 -8.19 14.45
C ALA A 197 19.13 -8.24 15.65
N ARG A 198 20.43 -7.97 15.47
CA ARG A 198 21.39 -7.89 16.58
C ARG A 198 21.09 -6.75 17.56
N ARG A 199 20.62 -5.60 17.06
CA ARG A 199 20.35 -4.41 17.89
C ARG A 199 18.99 -4.47 18.55
N THR A 200 18.00 -4.93 17.81
CA THR A 200 16.59 -4.83 18.22
C THR A 200 16.06 -6.15 18.76
N GLY A 201 16.68 -7.29 18.44
CA GLY A 201 16.14 -8.61 18.76
C GLY A 201 14.97 -9.05 17.88
N ILE A 202 14.61 -8.27 16.85
CA ILE A 202 13.55 -8.60 15.90
C ILE A 202 14.13 -9.47 14.78
N ALA A 203 13.47 -10.58 14.48
CA ALA A 203 14.00 -11.56 13.54
C ALA A 203 13.97 -11.06 12.08
N GLU A 204 15.06 -11.29 11.35
CA GLU A 204 15.19 -10.91 9.93
C GLU A 204 14.25 -11.70 9.01
N LYS A 205 13.90 -12.94 9.38
CA LYS A 205 13.07 -13.83 8.55
C LYS A 205 11.66 -13.29 8.26
N ASP A 206 11.22 -12.30 9.03
CA ASP A 206 9.91 -11.67 8.93
C ASP A 206 10.01 -10.29 8.26
N THR A 207 10.92 -10.14 7.28
CA THR A 207 11.09 -8.90 6.52
C THR A 207 10.08 -8.85 5.37
N THR A 208 9.22 -7.83 5.38
CA THR A 208 8.28 -7.53 4.28
C THR A 208 8.73 -6.26 3.55
N LEU A 209 8.94 -6.37 2.25
CA LEU A 209 9.15 -5.24 1.33
C LEU A 209 7.90 -5.08 0.46
N LEU A 210 7.27 -3.91 0.49
CA LEU A 210 6.10 -3.67 -0.36
C LEU A 210 6.50 -3.48 -1.83
N PRO A 211 5.61 -3.78 -2.80
CA PRO A 211 5.92 -3.74 -4.24
C PRO A 211 6.45 -2.40 -4.77
N ALA A 212 5.97 -1.27 -4.25
CA ALA A 212 6.48 0.06 -4.60
C ALA A 212 7.81 0.40 -3.91
N GLU A 213 8.23 -0.44 -2.95
CA GLU A 213 9.48 -0.31 -2.20
C GLU A 213 9.65 1.00 -1.41
N HIS A 214 8.57 1.70 -1.07
CA HIS A 214 8.66 2.84 -0.14
C HIS A 214 8.55 2.43 1.33
N GLN A 215 8.21 1.17 1.62
CA GLN A 215 8.04 0.66 2.98
C GLN A 215 8.76 -0.67 3.16
N CYS A 216 9.53 -0.77 4.24
CA CYS A 216 10.16 -2.00 4.69
C CYS A 216 9.78 -2.26 6.14
N ARG A 217 9.30 -3.46 6.44
CA ARG A 217 8.96 -3.89 7.79
C ARG A 217 9.80 -5.10 8.17
N TRP A 218 10.32 -5.10 9.38
CA TRP A 218 10.93 -6.25 10.04
C TRP A 218 10.05 -6.67 11.21
N GLY A 219 9.60 -7.92 11.18
CA GLY A 219 8.63 -8.45 12.12
C GLY A 219 7.21 -8.45 11.56
N PRO A 220 6.30 -9.17 12.22
CA PRO A 220 4.92 -9.30 11.79
C PRO A 220 4.16 -7.98 11.89
N ALA A 221 3.13 -7.83 11.07
CA ALA A 221 2.19 -6.72 11.16
C ALA A 221 1.35 -6.80 12.46
N GLY A 222 0.84 -5.65 12.92
CA GLY A 222 -0.08 -5.57 14.05
C GLY A 222 0.60 -5.18 15.37
N SER A 223 -0.21 -5.06 16.43
CA SER A 223 0.22 -4.51 17.73
C SER A 223 0.66 -5.57 18.75
N GLU A 224 0.38 -6.84 18.49
CA GLU A 224 0.63 -7.92 19.46
C GLU A 224 2.09 -8.39 19.48
N GLN A 225 2.88 -7.98 18.50
CA GLN A 225 4.25 -8.42 18.31
C GLN A 225 5.14 -7.24 17.96
N ALA A 226 6.40 -7.32 18.39
CA ALA A 226 7.37 -6.27 18.11
C ALA A 226 7.68 -6.21 16.61
N ASN A 227 7.65 -5.01 16.04
CA ASN A 227 8.09 -4.76 14.68
C ASN A 227 8.81 -3.41 14.56
N VAL A 228 9.67 -3.31 13.55
CA VAL A 228 10.31 -2.08 13.11
C VAL A 228 9.91 -1.87 11.66
N GLN A 229 9.54 -0.64 11.31
CA GLN A 229 9.18 -0.26 9.96
C GLN A 229 9.99 0.98 9.57
N LEU A 230 10.51 1.02 8.34
CA LEU A 230 11.15 2.17 7.73
C LEU A 230 10.37 2.55 6.48
N ASP A 231 9.83 3.77 6.48
CA ASP A 231 8.98 4.31 5.43
C ASP A 231 9.59 5.55 4.80
N PHE A 232 9.40 5.68 3.49
CA PHE A 232 9.50 6.94 2.77
C PHE A 232 8.09 7.43 2.46
N PHE A 233 7.82 8.68 2.81
CA PHE A 233 6.51 9.27 2.60
C PHE A 233 6.63 10.75 2.29
N VAL A 234 5.55 11.31 1.75
CA VAL A 234 5.36 12.74 1.58
C VAL A 234 4.39 13.20 2.66
N GLY A 235 4.70 14.32 3.30
CA GLY A 235 3.79 14.94 4.25
C GLY A 235 4.15 16.38 4.53
N LYS A 236 3.25 17.11 5.16
CA LYS A 236 3.51 18.49 5.58
C LYS A 236 4.69 18.56 6.55
N VAL A 237 5.43 19.66 6.47
CA VAL A 237 6.37 20.03 7.53
C VAL A 237 5.60 20.10 8.85
N VAL A 238 6.07 19.36 9.83
CA VAL A 238 5.48 19.36 11.17
C VAL A 238 5.90 20.66 11.85
N ASN A 239 5.03 21.66 11.76
CA ASN A 239 5.24 22.96 12.40
C ASN A 239 4.79 22.89 13.86
N ASP A 240 5.72 23.13 14.78
CA ASP A 240 5.45 23.17 16.22
C ASP A 240 4.80 24.50 16.64
N THR A 241 3.61 24.80 16.12
CA THR A 241 2.89 26.02 16.49
C THR A 241 2.36 25.95 17.93
N THR A 242 2.27 24.74 18.51
CA THR A 242 1.69 24.46 19.83
C THR A 242 2.72 24.17 20.92
N GLY A 243 4.02 24.04 20.60
CA GLY A 243 5.05 23.68 21.57
C GLY A 243 5.04 22.21 22.00
N THR A 244 4.35 21.35 21.25
CA THR A 244 4.11 19.94 21.57
C THR A 244 5.06 19.00 20.84
N ILE A 245 5.70 19.45 19.77
CA ILE A 245 6.68 18.66 19.03
C ILE A 245 8.06 18.87 19.66
N PRO A 246 8.75 17.82 20.10
CA PRO A 246 10.11 17.95 20.63
C PRO A 246 11.04 18.60 19.61
N ALA A 247 12.00 19.37 20.12
CA ALA A 247 13.08 19.88 19.29
C ALA A 247 13.81 18.71 18.59
N PRO A 248 14.19 18.85 17.31
CA PRO A 248 14.97 17.82 16.63
C PRO A 248 16.29 17.54 17.37
N GLU A 249 16.65 16.26 17.47
CA GLU A 249 17.96 15.81 17.95
C GLU A 249 18.83 15.35 16.76
N ASP A 250 20.15 15.33 16.91
CA ASP A 250 21.03 14.75 15.89
C ASP A 250 21.04 13.23 16.01
N VAL A 251 20.64 12.53 14.94
CA VAL A 251 20.80 11.08 14.82
C VAL A 251 21.65 10.80 13.58
N ALA A 252 22.91 10.47 13.82
CA ALA A 252 23.88 10.14 12.78
C ALA A 252 24.03 11.22 11.70
N GLY A 253 24.09 12.49 12.12
CA GLY A 253 24.32 13.64 11.23
C GLY A 253 23.06 14.19 10.54
N ARG A 254 21.86 13.80 10.99
CA ARG A 254 20.59 14.38 10.52
C ARG A 254 19.70 14.81 11.68
N PRO A 255 19.08 16.00 11.59
CA PRO A 255 18.01 16.42 12.49
C PRO A 255 16.86 15.41 12.45
N THR A 256 16.51 14.87 13.62
CA THR A 256 15.51 13.82 13.76
C THR A 256 14.53 14.19 14.87
N ILE A 257 13.23 14.15 14.56
CA ILE A 257 12.16 14.33 15.56
C ILE A 257 11.76 12.95 16.06
N VAL A 258 11.82 12.73 17.38
CA VAL A 258 11.46 11.46 18.01
C VAL A 258 10.20 11.61 18.86
N LEU A 259 9.16 10.85 18.55
CA LEU A 259 7.84 10.91 19.19
C LEU A 259 7.47 9.55 19.79
N LEU A 260 7.29 9.51 21.11
CA LEU A 260 6.73 8.36 21.83
C LEU A 260 5.21 8.50 21.96
N SER A 261 4.50 7.42 21.68
CA SER A 261 3.07 7.24 21.98
C SER A 261 2.89 5.90 22.65
N GLN A 262 2.28 5.87 23.83
CA GLN A 262 2.13 4.63 24.60
C GLN A 262 0.76 4.52 25.26
N SER A 263 0.26 3.29 25.32
CA SER A 263 -0.86 2.84 26.11
C SER A 263 -0.45 1.62 26.93
N ASP A 264 -1.36 1.06 27.72
CA ASP A 264 -1.13 -0.19 28.46
C ASP A 264 -0.87 -1.39 27.53
N SER A 265 -1.39 -1.35 26.29
CA SER A 265 -1.31 -2.47 25.34
C SER A 265 -0.19 -2.34 24.32
N VAL A 266 0.27 -1.12 24.01
CA VAL A 266 1.25 -0.89 22.95
C VAL A 266 2.13 0.33 23.23
N LYS A 267 3.40 0.23 22.86
CA LYS A 267 4.35 1.34 22.85
C LYS A 267 4.81 1.55 21.42
N VAL A 268 4.62 2.75 20.89
CA VAL A 268 5.03 3.14 19.54
C VAL A 268 5.99 4.30 19.63
N CYS A 269 7.16 4.19 19.02
CA CYS A 269 8.04 5.32 18.80
C CYS A 269 8.23 5.57 17.31
N ASN A 270 8.16 6.83 16.91
CA ASN A 270 8.46 7.25 15.54
C ASN A 270 9.66 8.20 15.55
N ALA A 271 10.61 8.00 14.65
CA ALA A 271 11.75 8.88 14.41
C ALA A 271 11.71 9.38 12.96
N TYR A 272 11.61 10.69 12.76
CA TYR A 272 11.43 11.32 11.45
C TYR A 272 12.63 12.18 11.07
N THR A 273 13.11 12.09 9.83
CA THR A 273 14.02 13.08 9.22
C THR A 273 13.41 13.61 7.93
N ASP A 274 13.60 14.91 7.71
CA ASP A 274 13.17 15.59 6.49
C ASP A 274 14.25 15.46 5.40
N ASN A 275 13.86 15.60 4.13
CA ASN A 275 14.77 15.48 2.98
C ASN A 275 14.75 16.68 2.04
N ILE A 276 13.71 16.80 1.22
CA ILE A 276 13.54 17.87 0.22
C ILE A 276 12.07 18.28 0.13
N PRO A 277 11.77 19.52 -0.31
CA PRO A 277 10.43 19.89 -0.74
C PRO A 277 9.92 18.95 -1.84
N TYR A 278 8.68 18.50 -1.70
CA TYR A 278 8.04 17.68 -2.71
C TYR A 278 7.45 18.58 -3.79
N GLN A 279 8.04 18.54 -5.00
CA GLN A 279 7.75 19.49 -6.07
C GLN A 279 6.30 19.44 -6.57
N LEU A 280 5.67 18.27 -6.48
CA LEU A 280 4.26 18.05 -6.86
C LEU A 280 3.31 18.20 -5.67
N GLY A 281 3.83 18.68 -4.55
CA GLY A 281 3.11 18.71 -3.29
C GLY A 281 2.13 19.85 -3.17
N ILE A 282 1.12 19.63 -2.34
CA ILE A 282 0.15 20.65 -1.94
C ILE A 282 0.54 21.10 -0.53
N GLU A 283 0.45 22.39 -0.21
CA GLU A 283 0.61 22.88 1.19
C GLU A 283 1.98 22.58 1.84
N ASP A 284 3.09 22.89 1.15
CA ASP A 284 4.47 22.77 1.66
C ASP A 284 4.87 21.34 2.09
N GLU A 285 4.38 20.35 1.33
CA GLU A 285 4.76 18.96 1.48
C GLU A 285 6.27 18.75 1.26
N ILE A 286 6.85 17.88 2.08
CA ILE A 286 8.25 17.48 2.04
C ILE A 286 8.34 15.95 1.99
N GLU A 287 9.40 15.45 1.36
CA GLU A 287 9.79 14.05 1.49
C GLU A 287 10.41 13.80 2.86
N ARG A 288 10.02 12.69 3.49
CA ARG A 288 10.45 12.32 4.84
C ARG A 288 10.76 10.83 4.90
N ALA A 289 11.69 10.48 5.77
CA ALA A 289 11.90 9.10 6.20
C ALA A 289 11.40 8.96 7.63
N ALA A 290 10.67 7.88 7.92
CA ALA A 290 10.22 7.53 9.26
C ALA A 290 10.70 6.13 9.64
N VAL A 291 11.36 6.00 10.80
CA VAL A 291 11.41 4.72 11.50
C VAL A 291 10.25 4.68 12.48
N ARG A 292 9.42 3.65 12.40
CA ARG A 292 8.40 3.31 13.40
C ARG A 292 8.81 2.03 14.12
N VAL A 293 8.80 2.08 15.44
CA VAL A 293 9.01 0.91 16.28
C VAL A 293 7.75 0.68 17.08
N LEU A 294 7.18 -0.51 16.94
CA LEU A 294 6.05 -0.96 17.73
C LEU A 294 6.53 -2.08 18.66
N LEU A 295 6.22 -1.95 19.95
CA LEU A 295 6.43 -2.98 20.96
C LEU A 295 5.11 -3.24 21.70
N PRO A 296 4.83 -4.50 22.12
CA PRO A 296 3.76 -4.78 23.07
C PRO A 296 3.95 -3.99 24.38
N GLY A 297 2.86 -3.63 25.04
CA GLY A 297 2.90 -2.85 26.30
C GLY A 297 3.68 -3.54 27.42
N SER A 298 3.69 -4.88 27.43
CA SER A 298 4.45 -5.72 28.36
C SER A 298 5.95 -5.83 28.04
N ASP A 299 6.40 -5.28 26.93
CA ASP A 299 7.81 -5.28 26.56
C ASP A 299 8.56 -4.17 27.29
N GLU A 300 9.58 -4.53 28.07
CA GLU A 300 10.36 -3.58 28.89
C GLU A 300 11.40 -2.77 28.10
N ARG A 301 11.60 -3.07 26.81
CA ARG A 301 12.54 -2.32 25.97
C ARG A 301 12.00 -0.90 25.69
N ASP A 302 12.91 0.05 25.51
CA ASP A 302 12.58 1.40 25.08
C ASP A 302 12.40 1.44 23.54
N PRO A 303 11.18 1.66 23.02
CA PRO A 303 10.95 1.72 21.57
C PRO A 303 11.68 2.90 20.91
N CYS A 304 11.94 3.99 21.63
CA CYS A 304 12.64 5.15 21.08
C CYS A 304 14.16 4.97 21.02
N ALA A 305 14.75 4.21 21.93
CA ALA A 305 16.14 3.78 21.78
C ALA A 305 16.31 2.92 20.52
N ILE A 306 15.40 1.96 20.30
CA ILE A 306 15.38 1.12 19.09
C ILE A 306 15.18 1.96 17.82
N ALA A 307 14.29 2.96 17.87
CA ALA A 307 14.02 3.85 16.74
C ALA A 307 15.26 4.65 16.35
N ARG A 308 15.97 5.22 17.33
CA ARG A 308 17.24 5.94 17.14
C ARG A 308 18.33 5.05 16.57
N ASP A 309 18.48 3.83 17.12
CA ASP A 309 19.49 2.88 16.63
C ASP A 309 19.23 2.46 15.18
N THR A 310 17.97 2.21 14.83
CA THR A 310 17.57 1.89 13.45
C THR A 310 17.80 3.09 12.53
N ALA A 311 17.42 4.29 12.96
CA ALA A 311 17.66 5.52 12.23
C ALA A 311 19.17 5.75 12.01
N ALA A 312 20.00 5.51 13.02
CA ALA A 312 21.46 5.64 12.91
C ALA A 312 22.08 4.65 11.90
N LEU A 313 21.41 3.52 11.60
CA LEU A 313 21.81 2.65 10.50
C LEU A 313 21.40 3.22 9.14
N ALA A 314 20.17 3.71 8.99
CA ALA A 314 19.64 4.12 7.70
C ALA A 314 20.09 5.53 7.27
N TRP A 315 20.16 6.49 8.19
CA TRP A 315 20.29 7.93 7.90
C TRP A 315 21.57 8.28 7.14
N PRO A 316 22.75 7.68 7.48
CA PRO A 316 23.98 7.91 6.73
C PRO A 316 23.94 7.43 5.27
N ARG A 317 22.96 6.59 4.90
CA ARG A 317 22.79 6.04 3.55
C ARG A 317 21.71 6.78 2.75
N LEU A 318 21.02 7.75 3.36
CA LEU A 318 20.05 8.59 2.66
C LEU A 318 20.77 9.63 1.78
N PRO A 319 20.25 9.93 0.57
CA PRO A 319 20.70 11.05 -0.25
C PRO A 319 20.75 12.35 0.56
N ALA A 320 21.73 13.22 0.30
CA ALA A 320 21.86 14.48 1.04
C ALA A 320 20.54 15.28 1.02
N ALA A 321 20.11 15.70 2.22
CA ALA A 321 18.97 16.60 2.34
C ALA A 321 19.25 17.88 1.55
N GLY A 322 18.20 18.47 0.97
CA GLY A 322 18.32 19.78 0.34
C GLY A 322 18.81 20.79 1.36
N GLY A 323 19.92 21.47 1.07
CA GLY A 323 20.29 22.66 1.83
C GLY A 323 19.23 23.72 1.57
N ASN A 324 18.54 24.16 2.61
CA ASN A 324 17.68 25.34 2.54
C ASN A 324 18.51 26.60 2.28
#